data_AF-C6BEF6-F1
#
_entry.id   AF-C6BEF6-F1
#
_cell.length_a   1.000
_cell.length_b   1.000
_cell.length_c   1.000
_cell.angle_alpha   90.00
_cell.angle_beta   90.00
_cell.angle_gamma   90.00
#
_symmetry.space_group_name_H-M   'P 1'
#
loop_
_entity.id
_entity.type
_entity.pdbx_description
1 polymer ?
#
loop_
_entity_poly.entity_id
_entity_poly.type
_entity_poly.pdbx_seq_one_letter_code
_entity_poly.pdbx_strand_id
1 'polypeptide(L)'
;MEIKTFLDFEFDIDELRSKSAPLYCRYASELEPQTAYIEIDCRNGAIDVGYYSEIGNAVPVAVAYQRARRYSIPANVSGKALAELLESSEFLALAERIYQGVTINQNGGNFIGRADDDAQEAEEELRSQLHSLNHHLLEVWDVDDWLFTNHVLEEHWYHEPLRLAVENLRIAAEEESVFIDGDLGTALLDSAHFRFRHGYTVSKAHVDALLAHGMIGLDESQQWREQSWRHLPDKQE
;
A
#
# COMPACT_ATOMS: atom_id res chain seq x y z
N MET A 1 19.91 -32.55 -15.15
CA MET A 1 18.47 -32.26 -15.26
C MET A 1 18.05 -31.82 -13.87
N GLU A 2 18.03 -30.51 -13.62
CA GLU A 2 17.55 -29.99 -12.33
C GLU A 2 16.06 -30.32 -12.23
N ILE A 3 15.66 -30.93 -11.12
CA ILE A 3 14.26 -31.22 -10.83
C ILE A 3 13.66 -29.89 -10.40
N LYS A 4 12.79 -29.33 -11.25
CA LYS A 4 12.02 -28.14 -10.91
C LYS A 4 11.03 -28.50 -9.78
N THR A 5 11.13 -27.79 -8.66
CA THR A 5 10.34 -27.95 -7.42
C THR A 5 8.89 -27.47 -7.57
N PHE A 6 8.10 -27.45 -6.49
CA PHE A 6 6.79 -26.81 -6.47
C PHE A 6 6.92 -25.27 -6.45
N LEU A 7 5.85 -24.57 -6.80
CA LEU A 7 5.77 -23.11 -6.65
C LEU A 7 5.65 -22.75 -5.16
N ASP A 8 6.38 -21.72 -4.73
CA ASP A 8 6.37 -21.22 -3.36
C ASP A 8 6.25 -19.68 -3.34
N PHE A 9 5.50 -19.12 -2.40
CA PHE A 9 5.44 -17.68 -2.17
C PHE A 9 6.59 -17.22 -1.27
N GLU A 10 7.31 -16.15 -1.64
CA GLU A 10 8.37 -15.56 -0.81
C GLU A 10 7.85 -14.55 0.22
N PHE A 11 6.53 -14.44 0.36
CA PHE A 11 5.85 -13.55 1.28
C PHE A 11 4.69 -14.26 2.00
N ASP A 12 4.23 -13.66 3.10
CA ASP A 12 3.05 -14.12 3.82
C ASP A 12 1.78 -13.64 3.11
N ILE A 13 1.03 -14.59 2.54
CA ILE A 13 -0.19 -14.29 1.80
C ILE A 13 -1.34 -13.80 2.69
N ASP A 14 -1.36 -14.19 3.96
CA ASP A 14 -2.33 -13.70 4.93
C ASP A 14 -2.00 -12.26 5.33
N GLU A 15 -0.70 -11.93 5.47
CA GLU A 15 -0.26 -10.55 5.64
C GLU A 15 -0.65 -9.69 4.44
N LEU A 16 -0.43 -10.19 3.21
CA LEU A 16 -0.85 -9.52 1.97
C LEU A 16 -2.35 -9.25 1.95
N ARG A 17 -3.15 -10.26 2.29
CA ARG A 17 -4.63 -10.19 2.33
C ARG A 17 -5.14 -9.17 3.34
N SER A 18 -4.44 -9.01 4.46
CA SER A 18 -4.85 -8.10 5.55
C SER A 18 -4.66 -6.60 5.24
N LYS A 19 -3.90 -6.25 4.20
CA LYS A 19 -3.60 -4.87 3.84
C LYS A 19 -4.57 -4.35 2.77
N SER A 20 -5.00 -3.10 2.91
CA SER A 20 -5.92 -2.46 1.96
C SER A 20 -5.32 -2.40 0.54
N ALA A 21 -4.17 -1.74 0.34
CA ALA A 21 -3.43 -1.73 -0.92
C ALA A 21 -1.94 -2.08 -0.67
N PRO A 22 -1.57 -3.37 -0.60
CA PRO A 22 -0.25 -3.79 -0.12
C PRO A 22 0.92 -3.37 -1.01
N LEU A 23 0.66 -3.12 -2.29
CA LEU A 23 1.68 -2.77 -3.28
C LEU A 23 1.65 -1.28 -3.65
N TYR A 24 0.81 -0.48 -2.98
CA TYR A 24 0.78 0.95 -3.22
C TYR A 24 2.01 1.61 -2.59
N CYS A 25 2.79 2.29 -3.42
CA CYS A 25 3.90 3.11 -2.97
C CYS A 25 3.99 4.33 -3.87
N ARG A 26 3.90 5.54 -3.31
CA ARG A 26 4.19 6.78 -4.01
C ARG A 26 5.38 7.46 -3.35
N TYR A 27 6.44 7.69 -4.11
CA TYR A 27 7.61 8.40 -3.58
C TYR A 27 7.33 9.89 -3.45
N ALA A 28 7.95 10.50 -2.45
CA ALA A 28 7.87 11.94 -2.25
C ALA A 28 8.34 12.66 -3.52
N SER A 29 7.52 13.58 -4.04
CA SER A 29 7.69 14.33 -5.30
C SER A 29 7.19 13.65 -6.58
N GLU A 30 6.72 12.40 -6.52
CA GLU A 30 6.06 11.75 -7.67
C GLU A 30 4.56 12.03 -7.69
N LEU A 31 4.01 12.22 -8.89
CA LEU A 31 2.57 12.43 -9.08
C LEU A 31 1.80 11.11 -9.07
N GLU A 32 2.41 10.04 -9.56
CA GLU A 32 1.81 8.72 -9.72
C GLU A 32 2.50 7.70 -8.80
N PRO A 33 1.79 6.65 -8.34
CA PRO A 33 2.42 5.56 -7.60
C PRO A 33 3.42 4.79 -8.47
N GLN A 34 4.38 4.16 -7.82
CA GLN A 34 5.27 3.20 -8.45
C GLN A 34 4.46 2.04 -9.03
N THR A 35 4.87 1.57 -10.21
CA THR A 35 4.21 0.42 -10.83
C THR A 35 4.38 -0.82 -9.92
N ALA A 36 3.32 -1.60 -9.74
CA ALA A 36 3.37 -2.84 -8.98
C ALA A 36 3.61 -4.04 -9.93
N TYR A 37 4.10 -5.15 -9.38
CA TYR A 37 4.38 -6.35 -10.16
C TYR A 37 4.12 -7.65 -9.39
N ILE A 38 3.89 -8.72 -10.16
CA ILE A 38 4.07 -10.12 -9.76
C ILE A 38 5.29 -10.65 -10.51
N GLU A 39 6.17 -11.37 -9.82
CA GLU A 39 7.35 -12.01 -10.39
C GLU A 39 7.32 -13.51 -10.15
N ILE A 40 7.68 -14.28 -11.18
CA ILE A 40 7.90 -15.72 -11.11
C ILE A 40 9.37 -15.97 -11.45
N ASP A 41 10.17 -16.42 -10.48
CA ASP A 41 11.55 -16.85 -10.74
C ASP A 41 11.53 -18.25 -11.38
N CYS A 42 11.89 -18.31 -12.66
CA CYS A 42 11.84 -19.55 -13.42
C CYS A 42 12.99 -20.54 -13.10
N ARG A 43 13.89 -20.18 -12.19
CA ARG A 43 14.98 -21.03 -11.73
C ARG A 43 14.55 -21.93 -10.58
N ASN A 44 13.78 -21.40 -9.63
CA ASN A 44 13.43 -22.08 -8.39
C ASN A 44 11.91 -22.24 -8.18
N GLY A 45 11.08 -21.53 -8.95
CA GLY A 45 9.62 -21.55 -8.79
C GLY A 45 9.10 -20.56 -7.75
N ALA A 46 9.93 -19.64 -7.27
CA ALA A 46 9.52 -18.62 -6.32
C ALA A 46 8.59 -17.60 -6.97
N ILE A 47 7.53 -17.23 -6.24
CA ILE A 47 6.60 -16.17 -6.61
C ILE A 47 6.76 -15.01 -5.62
N ASP A 48 6.97 -13.83 -6.15
CA ASP A 48 7.13 -12.60 -5.39
C ASP A 48 6.19 -11.50 -5.90
N VAL A 49 5.88 -10.53 -5.04
CA VAL A 49 5.10 -9.35 -5.37
C VAL A 49 5.78 -8.11 -4.82
N GLY A 50 5.71 -7.02 -5.58
CA GLY A 50 6.36 -5.79 -5.17
C GLY A 50 5.98 -4.60 -6.03
N TYR A 51 6.76 -3.54 -5.89
CA TYR A 51 6.72 -2.37 -6.75
C TYR A 51 8.14 -2.03 -7.22
N TYR A 52 8.25 -1.35 -8.36
CA TYR A 52 9.55 -0.92 -8.85
C TYR A 52 10.12 0.14 -7.90
N SER A 53 11.24 -0.18 -7.25
CA SER A 53 11.89 0.69 -6.27
C SER A 53 12.90 1.68 -6.88
N GLU A 54 13.21 1.51 -8.17
CA GLU A 54 14.18 2.34 -8.86
C GLU A 54 13.50 3.51 -9.58
N ILE A 55 13.94 4.73 -9.26
CA ILE A 55 13.60 5.93 -10.02
C ILE A 55 14.44 5.91 -11.32
N GLY A 56 13.99 5.19 -12.35
CA GLY A 56 14.69 5.01 -13.63
C GLY A 56 14.26 3.78 -14.45
N ASN A 57 15.02 3.44 -15.50
CA ASN A 57 14.77 2.30 -16.39
C ASN A 57 15.59 1.04 -16.04
N ALA A 58 16.12 0.94 -14.82
CA ALA A 58 16.92 -0.22 -14.45
C ALA A 58 16.00 -1.41 -14.09
N VAL A 59 16.39 -2.57 -14.62
CA VAL A 59 15.63 -3.81 -14.53
C VAL A 59 16.56 -4.86 -13.93
N PRO A 60 16.13 -5.60 -12.89
CA PRO A 60 16.94 -6.65 -12.30
C PRO A 60 17.45 -7.62 -13.35
N VAL A 61 18.71 -8.03 -13.22
CA VAL A 61 19.41 -8.87 -14.21
C VAL A 61 18.67 -10.20 -14.49
N ALA A 62 17.96 -10.75 -13.50
CA ALA A 62 17.11 -11.92 -13.68
C ALA A 62 15.96 -11.66 -14.67
N VAL A 63 15.28 -10.52 -14.55
CA VAL A 63 14.21 -10.10 -15.46
C VAL A 63 14.77 -9.68 -16.82
N ALA A 64 15.86 -8.91 -16.85
CA ALA A 64 16.50 -8.47 -18.09
C ALA A 64 16.98 -9.64 -18.97
N TYR A 65 17.43 -10.73 -18.34
CA TYR A 65 17.79 -11.97 -19.03
C TYR A 65 16.68 -13.03 -19.02
N GLN A 66 15.44 -12.64 -18.72
CA GLN A 66 14.24 -13.49 -18.81
C GLN A 66 14.30 -14.78 -17.98
N ARG A 67 15.13 -14.79 -16.93
CA ARG A 67 15.20 -15.87 -15.93
C ARG A 67 14.10 -15.74 -14.88
N ALA A 68 13.60 -14.53 -14.67
CA ALA A 68 12.37 -14.26 -13.94
C ALA A 68 11.37 -13.60 -14.89
N ARG A 69 10.09 -13.94 -14.73
CA ARG A 69 8.97 -13.36 -15.50
C ARG A 69 8.22 -12.39 -14.62
N ARG A 70 8.21 -11.13 -15.02
CA ARG A 70 7.59 -10.05 -14.26
C ARG A 70 6.40 -9.50 -15.02
N TYR A 71 5.27 -9.41 -14.34
CA TYR A 71 4.00 -8.93 -14.88
C TYR A 71 3.56 -7.70 -14.09
N SER A 72 3.29 -6.60 -14.80
CA SER A 72 2.84 -5.37 -14.15
C SER A 72 1.38 -5.49 -13.76
N ILE A 73 1.05 -4.97 -12.58
CA ILE A 73 -0.32 -4.91 -12.04
C ILE A 73 -0.60 -3.50 -11.49
N PRO A 74 -1.87 -3.11 -11.36
CA PRO A 74 -2.24 -1.84 -10.73
C PRO A 74 -1.73 -1.76 -9.28
N ALA A 75 -1.13 -0.63 -8.88
CA ALA A 75 -0.54 -0.45 -7.55
C ALA A 75 -1.59 -0.36 -6.43
N ASN A 76 -2.79 0.11 -6.75
CA ASN A 76 -3.92 0.29 -5.85
C ASN A 76 -4.90 -0.91 -5.86
N VAL A 77 -4.45 -2.08 -6.30
CA VAL A 77 -5.24 -3.32 -6.17
C VAL A 77 -5.42 -3.67 -4.69
N SER A 78 -6.63 -4.12 -4.32
CA SER A 78 -6.86 -4.55 -2.95
C SER A 78 -6.04 -5.79 -2.57
N GLY A 79 -5.51 -5.84 -1.34
CA GLY A 79 -4.75 -7.00 -0.88
C GLY A 79 -5.56 -8.29 -0.87
N LYS A 80 -6.85 -8.20 -0.55
CA LYS A 80 -7.80 -9.31 -0.63
C LYS A 80 -7.91 -9.89 -2.04
N ALA A 81 -8.18 -9.05 -3.05
CA ALA A 81 -8.34 -9.51 -4.43
C ALA A 81 -7.03 -10.08 -4.99
N LEU A 82 -5.89 -9.47 -4.64
CA LEU A 82 -4.57 -9.97 -5.05
C LEU A 82 -4.30 -11.35 -4.43
N ALA A 83 -4.55 -11.54 -3.13
CA ALA A 83 -4.39 -12.83 -2.48
C ALA A 83 -5.33 -13.90 -3.07
N GLU A 84 -6.60 -13.58 -3.29
CA GLU A 84 -7.57 -14.48 -3.93
C GLU A 84 -7.15 -14.90 -5.35
N LEU A 85 -6.58 -13.98 -6.14
CA LEU A 85 -6.02 -14.28 -7.44
C LEU A 85 -4.82 -15.24 -7.31
N LEU A 86 -3.86 -14.94 -6.43
CA LEU A 86 -2.62 -15.71 -6.28
C LEU A 86 -2.87 -17.14 -5.79
N GLU A 87 -3.91 -17.35 -4.98
CA GLU A 87 -4.34 -18.68 -4.54
C GLU A 87 -5.23 -19.41 -5.54
N SER A 88 -5.72 -18.73 -6.57
CA SER A 88 -6.61 -19.35 -7.55
C SER A 88 -5.91 -20.51 -8.27
N SER A 89 -6.65 -21.61 -8.47
CA SER A 89 -6.14 -22.77 -9.19
C SER A 89 -5.69 -22.41 -10.61
N GLU A 90 -6.37 -21.45 -11.22
CA GLU A 90 -6.10 -20.91 -12.54
C GLU A 90 -4.74 -20.21 -12.57
N PHE A 91 -4.48 -19.31 -11.60
CA PHE A 91 -3.19 -18.63 -11.51
C PHE A 91 -2.05 -19.62 -11.28
N LEU A 92 -2.22 -20.54 -10.31
CA LEU A 92 -1.18 -21.52 -9.98
C LEU A 92 -0.86 -22.44 -11.16
N ALA A 93 -1.88 -22.87 -11.92
CA ALA A 93 -1.69 -23.70 -13.11
C ALA A 93 -0.92 -22.94 -14.22
N LEU A 94 -1.23 -21.66 -14.43
CA LEU A 94 -0.51 -20.82 -15.39
C LEU A 94 0.94 -20.56 -14.95
N ALA A 95 1.14 -20.23 -13.67
CA ALA A 95 2.46 -20.03 -13.09
C ALA A 95 3.33 -21.30 -13.20
N GLU A 96 2.74 -22.48 -13.03
CA GLU A 96 3.44 -23.76 -13.16
C GLU A 96 3.86 -24.00 -14.62
N ARG A 97 2.97 -23.79 -15.60
CA ARG A 97 3.28 -23.88 -17.03
C ARG A 97 4.44 -22.96 -17.41
N ILE A 98 4.39 -21.70 -16.98
CA ILE A 98 5.46 -20.72 -17.20
C ILE A 98 6.77 -21.19 -16.58
N TYR A 99 6.73 -21.58 -15.31
CA TYR A 99 7.91 -22.05 -14.60
C TYR A 99 8.53 -23.26 -15.29
N GLN A 100 7.74 -24.27 -15.66
CA GLN A 100 8.25 -25.51 -16.27
C GLN A 100 8.77 -25.28 -17.70
N GLY A 101 8.07 -24.48 -18.51
CA GLY A 101 8.40 -24.23 -19.92
C GLY A 101 9.53 -23.23 -20.18
N VAL A 102 10.06 -22.56 -19.14
CA VAL A 102 11.25 -21.70 -19.30
C VAL A 102 12.55 -22.49 -19.09
N THR A 103 13.38 -22.55 -20.13
CA THR A 103 14.72 -23.14 -20.06
C THR A 103 15.80 -22.09 -19.90
N ILE A 104 16.72 -22.26 -18.95
CA ILE A 104 17.83 -21.33 -18.71
C ILE A 104 19.08 -21.86 -19.40
N ASN A 105 19.49 -21.20 -20.49
CA ASN A 105 20.65 -21.60 -21.28
C ASN A 105 21.78 -20.58 -21.13
N GLN A 106 23.01 -21.07 -21.12
CA GLN A 106 24.18 -20.21 -21.18
C GLN A 106 24.33 -19.64 -22.60
N ASN A 107 24.37 -18.31 -22.72
CA ASN A 107 24.64 -17.60 -23.97
C ASN A 107 25.85 -16.67 -23.74
N GLY A 108 27.04 -17.16 -24.13
CA GLY A 108 28.31 -16.50 -23.81
C GLY A 108 28.60 -16.51 -22.31
N GLY A 109 28.83 -15.33 -21.73
CA GLY A 109 29.03 -15.15 -20.28
C GLY A 109 27.74 -15.01 -19.46
N ASN A 110 26.57 -14.95 -20.12
CA ASN A 110 25.29 -14.70 -19.48
C ASN A 110 24.39 -15.96 -19.50
N PHE A 111 23.41 -16.02 -18.60
CA PHE A 111 22.36 -17.04 -18.59
C PHE A 111 21.04 -16.40 -18.99
N ILE A 112 20.40 -16.91 -20.04
CA ILE A 112 19.15 -16.38 -20.60
C ILE A 112 18.04 -17.43 -20.46
N GLY A 113 16.89 -17.02 -19.92
CA GLY A 113 15.69 -17.83 -19.88
C GLY A 113 14.92 -17.74 -21.20
N ARG A 114 14.56 -18.89 -21.77
CA ARG A 114 13.77 -19.00 -23.00
C ARG A 114 12.52 -19.82 -22.73
N ALA A 115 11.35 -19.20 -22.90
CA ALA A 115 10.06 -19.86 -22.84
C ALA A 115 9.82 -20.69 -24.10
N ASP A 116 9.29 -21.89 -23.92
CA ASP A 116 8.67 -22.67 -25.00
C ASP A 116 7.27 -22.14 -25.36
N ASP A 117 6.61 -22.82 -26.29
CA ASP A 117 5.31 -22.38 -26.82
C ASP A 117 4.20 -22.47 -25.74
N ASP A 118 4.24 -23.49 -24.87
CA ASP A 118 3.26 -23.66 -23.78
C ASP A 118 3.43 -22.57 -22.71
N ALA A 119 4.67 -22.27 -22.32
CA ALA A 119 4.95 -21.17 -21.41
C ALA A 119 4.49 -19.83 -22.01
N GLN A 120 4.74 -19.57 -23.30
CA GLN A 120 4.30 -18.33 -23.96
C GLN A 120 2.76 -18.19 -23.95
N GLU A 121 2.04 -19.26 -24.29
CA GLU A 121 0.57 -19.29 -24.20
C GLU A 121 0.09 -19.01 -22.77
N ALA A 122 0.72 -19.66 -21.78
CA ALA A 122 0.41 -19.42 -20.37
C ALA A 122 0.71 -17.97 -19.93
N GLU A 123 1.77 -17.32 -20.44
CA GLU A 123 2.03 -15.92 -20.16
C GLU A 123 0.94 -14.99 -20.74
N GLU A 124 0.39 -15.31 -21.91
CA GLU A 124 -0.70 -14.54 -22.52
C GLU A 124 -2.01 -14.69 -21.73
N GLU A 125 -2.35 -15.92 -21.35
CA GLU A 125 -3.49 -16.21 -20.49
C GLU A 125 -3.36 -15.51 -19.13
N LEU A 126 -2.18 -15.57 -18.50
CA LEU A 126 -1.92 -14.91 -17.23
C LEU A 126 -2.10 -13.39 -17.35
N ARG A 127 -1.56 -12.75 -18.39
CA ARG A 127 -1.76 -11.30 -18.61
C ARG A 127 -3.23 -10.93 -18.75
N SER A 128 -4.03 -11.79 -19.40
CA SER A 128 -5.48 -11.61 -19.50
C SER A 128 -6.14 -11.73 -18.12
N GLN A 129 -5.75 -12.72 -17.31
CA GLN A 129 -6.26 -12.91 -15.95
C GLN A 129 -5.92 -11.71 -15.05
N LEU A 130 -4.70 -11.19 -15.13
CA LEU A 130 -4.26 -10.00 -14.37
C LEU A 130 -5.06 -8.74 -14.72
N HIS A 131 -5.62 -8.66 -15.92
CA HIS A 131 -6.48 -7.53 -16.30
C HIS A 131 -7.76 -7.45 -15.46
N SER A 132 -8.23 -8.58 -14.89
CA SER A 132 -9.40 -8.61 -14.01
C SER A 132 -9.20 -7.81 -12.70
N LEU A 133 -7.95 -7.61 -12.27
CA LEU A 133 -7.62 -6.81 -11.08
C LEU A 133 -8.05 -5.34 -11.21
N ASN A 134 -8.25 -4.83 -12.43
CA ASN A 134 -8.76 -3.48 -12.67
C ASN A 134 -10.18 -3.26 -12.13
N HIS A 135 -10.91 -4.33 -11.79
CA HIS A 135 -12.23 -4.26 -11.15
C HIS A 135 -12.16 -4.25 -9.62
N HIS A 136 -10.97 -4.40 -9.05
CA HIS A 136 -10.74 -4.52 -7.60
C HIS A 136 -9.76 -3.44 -7.09
N LEU A 137 -9.77 -2.30 -7.75
CA LEU A 137 -8.96 -1.14 -7.39
C LEU A 137 -9.64 -0.35 -6.29
N LEU A 138 -8.85 0.10 -5.32
CA LEU A 138 -9.29 1.08 -4.33
C LEU A 138 -9.15 2.49 -4.92
N GLU A 139 -10.09 3.36 -4.58
CA GLU A 139 -9.91 4.79 -4.86
C GLU A 139 -8.82 5.33 -3.94
N VAL A 140 -7.88 6.09 -4.51
CA VAL A 140 -6.76 6.62 -3.74
C VAL A 140 -6.99 8.10 -3.47
N TRP A 141 -6.90 8.47 -2.19
CA TRP A 141 -7.02 9.85 -1.76
C TRP A 141 -5.78 10.29 -0.99
N ASP A 142 -5.32 11.51 -1.24
CA ASP A 142 -4.37 12.17 -0.34
C ASP A 142 -5.02 12.36 1.03
N VAL A 143 -4.26 12.13 2.10
CA VAL A 143 -4.76 12.18 3.47
C VAL A 143 -5.39 13.53 3.83
N ASP A 144 -4.80 14.64 3.38
CA ASP A 144 -5.30 15.97 3.71
C ASP A 144 -6.59 16.27 2.93
N ASP A 145 -6.64 15.86 1.66
CA ASP A 145 -7.82 16.04 0.82
C ASP A 145 -9.01 15.24 1.35
N TRP A 146 -8.80 13.96 1.69
CA TRP A 146 -9.86 13.11 2.24
C TRP A 146 -10.37 13.65 3.58
N LEU A 147 -9.47 14.06 4.47
CA LEU A 147 -9.85 14.56 5.79
C LEU A 147 -10.46 15.96 5.76
N PHE A 148 -9.96 16.89 4.95
CA PHE A 148 -10.20 18.32 5.19
C PHE A 148 -10.81 19.10 4.03
N THR A 149 -11.11 18.45 2.88
CA THR A 149 -11.76 19.15 1.76
C THR A 149 -13.13 19.75 2.18
N ASN A 150 -13.93 19.00 2.93
CA ASN A 150 -15.28 19.41 3.33
C ASN A 150 -15.60 19.23 4.82
N HIS A 151 -14.61 18.82 5.61
CA HIS A 151 -14.78 18.47 7.01
C HIS A 151 -13.81 19.26 7.88
N VAL A 152 -14.20 19.50 9.12
CA VAL A 152 -13.33 20.13 10.12
C VAL A 152 -12.75 19.09 11.07
N LEU A 153 -11.61 19.43 11.68
CA LEU A 153 -10.91 18.55 12.62
C LEU A 153 -11.84 17.89 13.65
N GLU A 154 -12.80 18.63 14.20
CA GLU A 154 -13.72 18.15 15.24
C GLU A 154 -14.69 17.06 14.80
N GLU A 155 -14.93 16.93 13.50
CA GLU A 155 -15.78 15.87 12.94
C GLU A 155 -15.05 14.53 12.94
N HIS A 156 -13.73 14.56 12.80
CA HIS A 156 -12.86 13.37 12.72
C HIS A 156 -12.19 13.00 14.03
N TRP A 157 -11.87 14.01 14.85
CA TRP A 157 -11.19 13.83 16.11
C TRP A 157 -11.70 14.86 17.12
N TYR A 158 -12.26 14.37 18.23
CA TYR A 158 -12.94 15.25 19.18
C TYR A 158 -12.43 15.12 20.62
N HIS A 159 -12.76 14.04 21.33
CA HIS A 159 -12.39 13.85 22.75
C HIS A 159 -11.68 12.53 23.01
N GLU A 160 -11.77 11.63 22.06
CA GLU A 160 -11.11 10.35 22.06
C GLU A 160 -9.59 10.49 21.91
N PRO A 161 -8.81 9.51 22.39
CA PRO A 161 -7.38 9.45 22.12
C PRO A 161 -7.10 9.40 20.61
N LEU A 162 -6.01 10.03 20.16
CA LEU A 162 -5.59 10.05 18.75
C LEU A 162 -5.64 8.66 18.10
N ARG A 163 -5.18 7.62 18.81
CA ARG A 163 -5.21 6.23 18.31
C ARG A 163 -6.62 5.77 17.93
N LEU A 164 -7.64 6.12 18.71
CA LEU A 164 -9.01 5.72 18.44
C LEU A 164 -9.60 6.51 17.26
N ALA A 165 -9.30 7.81 17.16
CA ALA A 165 -9.70 8.60 16.00
C ALA A 165 -9.08 8.05 14.70
N VAL A 166 -7.78 7.73 14.71
CA VAL A 166 -7.10 7.10 13.57
C VAL A 166 -7.73 5.75 13.21
N GLU A 167 -8.06 4.92 14.20
CA GLU A 167 -8.71 3.62 13.94
C GLU A 167 -10.09 3.78 13.30
N ASN A 168 -10.91 4.70 13.82
CA ASN A 168 -12.23 4.98 13.26
C ASN A 168 -12.14 5.47 11.80
N LEU A 169 -11.14 6.31 11.50
CA LEU A 169 -10.89 6.79 10.13
C LEU A 169 -10.43 5.67 9.20
N ARG A 170 -9.61 4.73 9.69
CA ARG A 170 -9.22 3.53 8.91
C ARG A 170 -10.43 2.67 8.57
N ILE A 171 -11.33 2.46 9.54
CA ILE A 171 -12.58 1.72 9.32
C ILE A 171 -13.45 2.44 8.29
N ALA A 172 -13.63 3.75 8.41
CA ALA A 172 -14.41 4.54 7.45
C ALA A 172 -13.83 4.46 6.03
N ALA A 173 -12.50 4.59 5.89
CA ALA A 173 -11.84 4.45 4.59
C ALA A 173 -12.04 3.04 3.99
N GLU A 174 -11.99 1.98 4.81
CA GLU A 174 -12.27 0.61 4.36
C GLU A 174 -13.73 0.44 3.90
N GLU A 175 -14.69 0.97 4.67
CA GLU A 175 -16.12 0.93 4.31
C GLU A 175 -16.41 1.67 2.99
N GLU A 176 -15.67 2.76 2.73
CA GLU A 176 -15.75 3.53 1.49
C GLU A 176 -14.92 2.94 0.33
N SER A 177 -14.18 1.85 0.55
CA SER A 177 -13.23 1.27 -0.42
C SER A 177 -12.17 2.26 -0.89
N VAL A 178 -11.70 3.11 0.04
CA VAL A 178 -10.68 4.13 -0.16
C VAL A 178 -9.35 3.68 0.45
N PHE A 179 -8.27 3.89 -0.29
CA PHE A 179 -6.92 3.86 0.24
C PHE A 179 -6.43 5.29 0.51
N ILE A 180 -6.00 5.54 1.74
CA ILE A 180 -5.46 6.83 2.16
C ILE A 180 -3.95 6.86 1.94
N ASP A 181 -3.52 7.74 1.05
CA ASP A 181 -2.12 8.03 0.82
C ASP A 181 -1.63 9.15 1.76
N GLY A 182 -0.91 8.73 2.80
CA GLY A 182 -0.41 9.59 3.87
C GLY A 182 -0.64 9.00 5.26
N ASP A 183 -0.14 9.68 6.29
CA ASP A 183 -0.31 9.23 7.66
C ASP A 183 -1.43 10.01 8.37
N LEU A 184 -2.54 9.32 8.64
CA LEU A 184 -3.71 9.88 9.33
C LEU A 184 -3.35 10.54 10.67
N GLY A 185 -2.44 9.94 11.44
CA GLY A 185 -2.03 10.47 12.74
C GLY A 185 -1.30 11.81 12.61
N THR A 186 -0.37 11.88 11.67
CA THR A 186 0.41 13.09 11.34
C THR A 186 -0.51 14.19 10.82
N ALA A 187 -1.42 13.89 9.88
CA ALA A 187 -2.36 14.87 9.34
C ALA A 187 -3.28 15.46 10.43
N LEU A 188 -3.82 14.62 11.33
CA LEU A 188 -4.62 15.07 12.47
C LEU A 188 -3.80 15.94 13.43
N LEU A 189 -2.57 15.54 13.73
CA LEU A 189 -1.67 16.29 14.60
C LEU A 189 -1.27 17.64 13.99
N ASP A 190 -0.95 17.70 12.71
CA ASP A 190 -0.59 18.93 12.01
C ASP A 190 -1.78 19.91 11.96
N SER A 191 -2.99 19.41 11.70
CA SER A 191 -4.22 20.20 11.77
C SER A 191 -4.50 20.71 13.19
N ALA A 192 -4.37 19.86 14.21
CA ALA A 192 -4.52 20.26 15.61
C ALA A 192 -3.48 21.30 16.04
N HIS A 193 -2.22 21.13 15.64
CA HIS A 193 -1.14 22.05 15.93
C HIS A 193 -1.38 23.40 15.24
N PHE A 194 -1.77 23.40 13.95
CA PHE A 194 -2.16 24.61 13.24
C PHE A 194 -3.25 25.37 14.00
N ARG A 195 -4.32 24.68 14.40
CA ARG A 195 -5.42 25.29 15.16
C ARG A 195 -4.96 25.86 16.49
N PHE A 196 -4.15 25.09 17.23
CA PHE A 196 -3.55 25.54 18.48
C PHE A 196 -2.71 26.80 18.30
N ARG A 197 -1.85 26.88 17.28
CA ARG A 197 -0.98 28.04 17.07
C ARG A 197 -1.73 29.30 16.67
N HIS A 198 -2.84 29.16 15.95
CA HIS A 198 -3.65 30.28 15.47
C HIS A 198 -4.75 30.69 16.45
N GLY A 199 -4.80 30.12 17.65
CA GLY A 199 -5.74 30.51 18.69
C GLY A 199 -7.17 30.00 18.46
N TYR A 200 -7.38 29.05 17.54
CA TYR A 200 -8.66 28.39 17.35
C TYR A 200 -8.99 27.46 18.53
N THR A 201 -10.25 27.06 18.62
CA THR A 201 -10.70 26.10 19.61
C THR A 201 -10.12 24.72 19.33
N VAL A 202 -9.62 24.07 20.38
CA VAL A 202 -9.15 22.68 20.36
C VAL A 202 -9.62 21.96 21.61
N SER A 203 -9.61 20.63 21.62
CA SER A 203 -10.04 19.85 22.77
C SER A 203 -8.85 19.53 23.67
N LYS A 204 -9.13 19.04 24.87
CA LYS A 204 -8.11 18.49 25.74
C LYS A 204 -7.35 17.33 25.08
N ALA A 205 -8.06 16.46 24.34
CA ALA A 205 -7.44 15.33 23.65
C ALA A 205 -6.42 15.79 22.60
N HIS A 206 -6.72 16.88 21.87
CA HIS A 206 -5.79 17.49 20.92
C HIS A 206 -4.51 17.95 21.64
N VAL A 207 -4.66 18.73 22.71
CA VAL A 207 -3.52 19.29 23.45
C VAL A 207 -2.66 18.20 24.10
N ASP A 208 -3.30 17.20 24.71
CA ASP A 208 -2.58 16.08 25.34
C ASP A 208 -1.80 15.27 24.29
N ALA A 209 -2.36 15.07 23.09
CA ALA A 209 -1.67 14.39 21.99
C ALA A 209 -0.52 15.23 21.41
N LEU A 210 -0.72 16.55 21.19
CA LEU A 210 0.35 17.45 20.75
C LEU A 210 1.53 17.46 21.73
N LEU A 211 1.24 17.47 23.03
CA LEU A 211 2.27 17.40 24.08
C LEU A 211 2.99 16.05 24.06
N ALA A 212 2.26 14.94 23.92
CA ALA A 212 2.82 13.60 23.87
C ALA A 212 3.76 13.40 22.65
N HIS A 213 3.48 14.08 21.53
CA HIS A 213 4.31 14.05 20.33
C HIS A 213 5.36 15.17 20.29
N GLY A 214 5.49 15.97 21.36
CA GLY A 214 6.50 17.02 21.47
C GLY A 214 6.30 18.22 20.54
N MET A 215 5.10 18.39 19.98
CA MET A 215 4.76 19.52 19.10
C MET A 215 4.52 20.82 19.87
N ILE A 216 4.19 20.72 21.16
CA ILE A 216 4.05 21.85 22.08
C ILE A 216 4.75 21.56 23.42
N GLY A 217 5.12 22.61 24.14
CA GLY A 217 5.70 22.52 25.48
C GLY A 217 4.66 22.37 26.61
N LEU A 218 5.12 21.95 27.79
CA LEU A 218 4.29 21.85 28.99
C LEU A 218 3.69 23.21 29.39
N ASP A 219 4.47 24.28 29.29
CA ASP A 219 4.04 25.64 29.63
C ASP A 219 2.92 26.11 28.70
N GLU A 220 3.01 25.81 27.40
CA GLU A 220 1.99 26.15 26.40
C GLU A 220 0.68 25.39 26.68
N SER A 221 0.79 24.11 27.06
CA SER A 221 -0.36 23.30 27.48
C SER A 221 -1.04 23.86 28.74
N GLN A 222 -0.25 24.29 29.74
CA GLN A 222 -0.78 24.88 30.98
C GLN A 222 -1.48 26.22 30.71
N GLN A 223 -0.86 27.10 29.92
CA GLN A 223 -1.46 28.38 29.52
C GLN A 223 -2.78 28.19 28.79
N TRP A 224 -2.87 27.18 27.90
CA TRP A 224 -4.12 26.87 27.22
C TRP A 224 -5.23 26.41 28.19
N ARG A 225 -4.90 25.66 29.26
CA ARG A 225 -5.89 25.22 30.27
C ARG A 225 -6.54 26.40 31.00
N GLU A 226 -5.82 27.51 31.15
CA GLU A 226 -6.33 28.74 31.77
C GLU A 226 -7.23 29.56 30.81
N GLN A 227 -7.18 29.28 29.50
CA GLN A 227 -7.88 30.03 28.45
C GLN A 227 -9.16 29.31 28.01
N SER A 228 -10.20 29.35 28.85
CA SER A 228 -11.48 28.64 28.60
C SER A 228 -12.15 28.97 27.26
N TRP A 229 -11.93 30.16 26.69
CA TRP A 229 -12.46 30.55 25.37
C TRP A 229 -11.83 29.78 24.19
N ARG A 230 -10.71 29.08 24.41
CA ARG A 230 -10.02 28.24 23.42
C ARG A 230 -10.40 26.77 23.51
N HIS A 231 -11.30 26.42 24.42
CA HIS A 231 -11.72 25.05 24.62
C HIS A 231 -12.86 24.75 23.66
N LEU A 232 -12.78 23.59 23.00
CA LEU A 232 -13.92 23.08 22.25
C LEU A 232 -15.12 22.85 23.20
N PRO A 233 -16.31 23.38 22.88
CA PRO A 233 -17.49 23.25 23.73
C PRO A 233 -18.01 21.82 23.66
N ASP A 234 -18.31 21.19 24.81
CA ASP A 234 -18.87 19.83 24.90
C ASP A 234 -19.93 19.56 23.82
N LYS A 235 -19.81 18.44 23.11
CA LYS A 235 -20.80 18.01 22.10
C LYS A 235 -22.17 17.93 22.78
N GLN A 236 -23.12 18.74 22.32
CA GLN A 236 -24.53 18.57 22.70
C GLN A 236 -25.02 17.30 21.99
N GLU A 237 -25.42 16.29 22.78
CA GLU A 237 -26.03 15.04 22.29
C GLU A 237 -27.35 15.29 21.56
#